data_AF-A0A3A3H2D9-F1
#
_entry.id   AF-A0A3A3H2D9-F1
#
_cell.length_a   1.000
_cell.length_b   1.000
_cell.length_c   1.000
_cell.angle_alpha   90.00
_cell.angle_beta   90.00
_cell.angle_gamma   90.00
#
_symmetry.space_group_name_H-M   'P 1'
#
loop_
_entity.id
_entity.type
_entity.pdbx_description
1 polymer ?
#
loop_
_entity_poly.entity_id
_entity_poly.type
_entity_poly.pdbx_seq_one_letter_code
_entity_poly.pdbx_strand_id
1 'polypeptide(L)'
;MKTILGELYHGNLCPEAQIVSKDPACRDTTQKITEEMKRWRERLPESEYDRLEDLMNLVAEMNAPDSFVHGFKLGAMMMIEVLGAGEK
;
A
#
# COMPACT_ATOMS: atom_id res chain seq x y z
N MET A 1 -1.99 19.65 15.46
CA MET A 1 -1.83 19.46 14.01
C MET A 1 -1.76 17.98 13.74
N LYS A 2 -2.46 17.48 12.73
CA LYS A 2 -2.20 16.14 12.22
C LYS A 2 -0.90 16.21 11.44
N THR A 3 0.15 15.57 11.96
CA THR A 3 1.45 15.49 11.28
C THR A 3 1.48 14.23 10.42
N ILE A 4 2.21 14.27 9.31
CA ILE A 4 2.44 13.11 8.46
C ILE A 4 3.07 11.99 9.29
N LEU A 5 4.01 12.32 10.17
CA LEU A 5 4.60 11.36 11.10
C LEU A 5 3.58 10.76 12.08
N GLY A 6 2.67 11.57 12.61
CA GLY A 6 1.63 11.09 13.53
C GLY A 6 0.65 10.15 12.83
N GLU A 7 0.20 10.51 11.63
CA GLU A 7 -0.68 9.65 10.83
C GLU A 7 0.04 8.37 10.37
N LEU A 8 1.37 8.41 10.13
CA LEU A 8 2.18 7.22 9.87
C LEU A 8 2.27 6.32 11.11
N TYR A 9 2.60 6.90 12.27
CA TYR A 9 2.76 6.17 13.53
C TYR A 9 1.46 5.46 13.96
N HIS A 10 0.31 6.10 13.74
CA HIS A 10 -0.99 5.51 14.04
C HIS A 10 -1.50 4.55 12.96
N GLY A 11 -0.75 4.36 11.87
CA GLY A 11 -1.15 3.48 10.76
C GLY A 11 -2.33 4.01 9.94
N ASN A 12 -2.59 5.32 10.00
CA ASN A 12 -3.66 5.98 9.24
C ASN A 12 -3.22 6.33 7.80
N LEU A 13 -1.91 6.37 7.54
CA LEU A 13 -1.37 6.48 6.19
C LEU A 13 -1.28 5.08 5.57
N CYS A 14 -1.99 4.86 4.46
CA CYS A 14 -1.71 3.76 3.54
C CYS A 14 -1.14 4.33 2.23
N PRO A 15 0.20 4.41 2.10
CA PRO A 15 0.84 4.97 0.91
C PRO A 15 0.42 4.23 -0.36
N GLU A 16 0.21 2.92 -0.24
CA GLU A 16 -0.19 2.06 -1.35
C GLU A 16 -1.62 2.34 -1.84
N ALA A 17 -2.58 2.60 -0.93
CA ALA A 17 -3.91 3.04 -1.36
C ALA A 17 -3.87 4.41 -2.03
N GLN A 18 -3.08 5.36 -1.54
CA GLN A 18 -3.06 6.72 -2.12
C GLN A 18 -2.60 6.78 -3.58
N ILE A 19 -1.93 5.73 -4.08
CA ILE A 19 -1.52 5.60 -5.48
C ILE A 19 -2.70 5.15 -6.35
N VAL A 20 -3.56 4.29 -5.83
CA VAL A 20 -4.64 3.62 -6.57
C VAL A 20 -6.01 4.26 -6.33
N SER A 21 -6.23 4.90 -5.17
CA SER A 21 -7.50 5.54 -4.77
C SER A 21 -7.32 6.48 -3.56
N LYS A 22 -8.02 7.62 -3.52
CA LYS A 22 -8.07 8.51 -2.35
C LYS A 22 -8.87 7.94 -1.16
N ASP A 23 -9.33 6.69 -1.28
CA ASP A 23 -10.16 6.04 -0.28
C ASP A 23 -9.29 5.45 0.86
N PRO A 24 -9.49 5.88 2.13
CA PRO A 24 -8.80 5.29 3.28
C PRO A 24 -9.11 3.80 3.54
N ALA A 25 -9.97 3.15 2.75
CA ALA A 25 -10.29 1.72 2.84
C ALA A 25 -9.18 0.74 2.34
N CYS A 26 -7.91 1.14 2.43
CA CYS A 26 -6.75 0.30 2.08
C CYS A 26 -6.74 -1.00 2.90
N ARG A 27 -6.88 -0.88 4.22
CA ARG A 27 -6.81 -2.01 5.15
C ARG A 27 -7.92 -3.02 4.87
N ASP A 28 -9.11 -2.52 4.58
CA ASP A 28 -10.26 -3.35 4.24
C ASP A 28 -10.06 -4.06 2.90
N THR A 29 -9.43 -3.39 1.93
CA THR A 29 -9.15 -3.98 0.61
C THR A 29 -8.04 -5.03 0.69
N THR A 30 -6.92 -4.75 1.36
CA THR A 30 -5.84 -5.73 1.59
C THR A 30 -6.34 -6.93 2.39
N GLN A 31 -7.19 -6.70 3.40
CA GLN A 31 -7.81 -7.78 4.16
C GLN A 31 -8.71 -8.64 3.27
N LYS A 32 -9.56 -8.04 2.43
CA LYS A 32 -10.40 -8.76 1.46
C LYS A 32 -9.55 -9.58 0.48
N ILE A 33 -8.47 -9.00 -0.06
CA ILE A 33 -7.53 -9.73 -0.94
C ILE A 33 -6.96 -10.94 -0.21
N THR A 34 -6.53 -10.76 1.05
CA THR A 34 -5.97 -11.86 1.86
C THR A 34 -7.00 -12.96 2.14
N GLU A 35 -8.23 -12.58 2.47
CA GLU A 35 -9.32 -13.52 2.72
C GLU A 35 -9.71 -14.30 1.45
N GLU A 36 -9.77 -13.63 0.31
CA GLU A 36 -9.98 -14.31 -0.98
C GLU A 36 -8.79 -15.23 -1.31
N MET A 37 -7.54 -14.78 -1.18
CA MET A 37 -6.37 -15.64 -1.40
C MET A 37 -6.39 -16.92 -0.56
N LYS A 38 -6.87 -16.85 0.70
CA LYS A 38 -7.07 -18.05 1.53
C LYS A 38 -8.15 -18.98 0.97
N ARG A 39 -9.30 -18.42 0.59
CA ARG A 39 -10.41 -19.19 -0.01
C ARG A 39 -9.98 -19.89 -1.30
N TRP A 40 -9.17 -19.22 -2.11
CA TRP A 40 -8.65 -19.78 -3.35
C TRP A 40 -7.61 -20.87 -3.09
N ARG A 41 -6.78 -20.74 -2.05
CA ARG A 41 -5.81 -21.78 -1.64
C ARG A 41 -6.50 -23.07 -1.23
N GLU A 42 -7.66 -22.98 -0.58
CA GLU A 42 -8.45 -24.15 -0.18
C GLU A 42 -9.18 -24.83 -1.35
N ARG A 43 -9.40 -24.12 -2.47
CA ARG A 43 -10.23 -24.59 -3.59
C ARG A 43 -9.45 -25.03 -4.82
N LEU A 44 -8.27 -24.47 -5.04
CA LEU A 44 -7.46 -24.73 -6.22
C LEU A 44 -6.44 -25.84 -5.98
N PRO A 45 -6.11 -26.63 -7.02
CA PRO A 45 -4.87 -27.40 -7.03
C PRO A 45 -3.66 -26.47 -6.87
N GLU A 46 -2.60 -26.91 -6.20
CA GLU A 46 -1.41 -26.09 -5.92
C GLU A 46 -0.87 -25.42 -7.18
N SER A 47 -0.75 -26.14 -8.30
CA SER A 47 -0.23 -25.58 -9.56
C SER A 47 -1.06 -24.44 -10.16
N GLU A 48 -2.37 -24.43 -9.92
CA GLU A 48 -3.24 -23.33 -10.36
C GLU A 48 -3.24 -22.18 -9.35
N TYR A 49 -3.03 -22.49 -8.06
CA TYR A 49 -2.82 -21.47 -7.04
C TYR A 49 -1.49 -20.73 -7.23
N ASP A 50 -0.41 -21.44 -7.56
CA ASP A 50 0.89 -20.84 -7.87
C ASP A 50 0.77 -19.84 -9.04
N ARG A 51 0.01 -20.20 -10.08
CA ARG A 51 -0.26 -19.29 -11.20
C ARG A 51 -1.05 -18.05 -10.80
N LEU A 52 -1.96 -18.19 -9.83
CA LEU A 52 -2.68 -17.05 -9.27
C LEU A 52 -1.74 -16.15 -8.47
N GLU A 53 -0.83 -16.72 -7.67
CA GLU A 53 0.22 -15.96 -6.97
C GLU A 53 1.14 -15.23 -7.96
N ASP A 54 1.57 -15.89 -9.04
CA ASP A 54 2.37 -15.29 -10.11
C ASP A 54 1.64 -14.11 -10.77
N LEU A 55 0.34 -14.26 -11.05
CA LEU A 55 -0.48 -13.17 -11.58
C LEU A 55 -0.54 -11.98 -10.61
N MET A 56 -0.71 -12.24 -9.31
CA MET A 56 -0.71 -11.20 -8.29
C MET A 56 0.65 -10.48 -8.20
N ASN A 57 1.76 -11.21 -8.35
CA ASN A 57 3.10 -10.64 -8.40
C ASN A 57 3.27 -9.72 -9.63
N LEU A 58 2.80 -10.14 -10.81
CA LEU A 58 2.83 -9.30 -12.02
C LEU A 58 2.02 -8.01 -11.85
N VAL A 59 0.86 -8.08 -11.19
CA VAL A 59 0.06 -6.89 -10.87
C VAL A 59 0.81 -5.97 -9.90
N ALA A 60 1.52 -6.52 -8.90
CA ALA A 60 2.35 -5.73 -8.00
C ALA A 60 3.53 -5.05 -8.74
N GLU A 61 4.21 -5.79 -9.61
CA GLU A 61 5.31 -5.25 -10.44
C GLU A 61 4.85 -4.12 -11.37
N MET A 62 3.67 -4.27 -11.99
CA MET A 62 3.08 -3.23 -12.83
C MET A 62 2.90 -1.90 -12.07
N ASN A 63 2.59 -1.95 -10.78
CA ASN A 63 2.37 -0.78 -9.94
C ASN A 63 3.64 -0.30 -9.21
N ALA A 64 4.73 -1.08 -9.25
CA ALA A 64 5.96 -0.77 -8.51
C ALA A 64 6.59 0.60 -8.84
N PRO A 65 6.61 1.10 -10.10
CA PRO A 65 7.14 2.43 -10.40
C PRO A 65 6.37 3.56 -9.73
N ASP A 66 5.05 3.48 -9.70
CA ASP A 66 4.20 4.50 -9.07
C ASP A 66 4.33 4.45 -7.54
N SER A 67 4.41 3.23 -6.98
CA SER A 67 4.75 3.01 -5.57
C SER A 67 6.09 3.60 -5.17
N PHE A 68 7.11 3.43 -6.03
CA PHE A 68 8.42 4.02 -5.81
C PHE A 68 8.34 5.56 -5.77
N VAL A 69 7.76 6.19 -6.80
CA VAL A 69 7.66 7.65 -6.87
C VAL A 69 6.85 8.22 -5.70
N HIS A 70 5.73 7.59 -5.35
CA HIS A 70 4.90 8.05 -4.24
C HIS A 70 5.59 7.90 -2.88
N GLY A 71 6.30 6.79 -2.66
CA GLY A 71 7.10 6.57 -1.45
C GLY A 71 8.19 7.65 -1.26
N PHE A 72 8.89 8.02 -2.33
CA PHE A 72 9.89 9.09 -2.29
C PHE A 72 9.27 10.47 -2.00
N LYS A 73 8.11 10.78 -2.61
CA LYS A 73 7.38 12.02 -2.31
C LYS A 73 6.95 12.07 -0.85
N LEU A 74 6.42 10.98 -0.32
CA LEU A 74 6.03 10.88 1.09
C LEU A 74 7.22 11.10 2.03
N GLY A 75 8.35 10.44 1.75
CA GLY A 75 9.59 10.64 2.51
C GLY A 75 10.08 12.08 2.48
N ALA A 76 10.04 12.75 1.32
CA ALA A 76 10.39 14.16 1.21
C ALA A 76 9.47 15.07 2.05
N MET A 77 8.15 14.82 2.03
CA MET A 77 7.19 15.57 2.85
C MET A 77 7.45 15.38 4.35
N MET A 78 7.77 14.15 4.79
CA MET A 78 8.16 13.87 6.17
C MET A 78 9.43 14.64 6.57
N MET A 79 10.44 14.68 5.69
CA MET A 79 11.67 15.43 5.95
C MET A 79 11.41 16.95 6.08
N ILE A 80 10.56 17.51 5.22
CA ILE A 80 10.15 18.92 5.29
C ILE A 80 9.44 19.23 6.62
N GLU A 81 8.54 18.35 7.05
CA GLU A 81 7.83 18.45 8.32
C GLU A 81 8.79 18.40 9.52
N VAL A 82 9.73 17.45 9.55
CA VAL A 82 10.70 17.28 10.64
C VAL A 82 11.70 18.44 10.71
N LEU A 83 12.19 18.90 9.57
CA LEU A 83 13.22 19.95 9.51
C LEU A 83 12.66 21.37 9.68
N GLY A 84 11.35 21.51 9.93
CA GLY A 84 10.69 22.81 10.16
C GLY A 84 10.63 23.70 8.92
N ALA A 85 10.89 23.17 7.72
CA ALA A 85 10.79 23.95 6.48
C ALA A 85 9.33 24.36 6.13
N GLY A 86 8.35 23.84 6.88
CA GLY A 86 6.94 24.24 6.84
C GLY A 86 6.47 25.10 8.03
N GLU A 87 7.34 25.45 8.98
CA GLU A 87 7.03 26.42 10.04
C GLU A 87 7.42 27.83 9.58
N LYS A 88 6.50 28.49 8.87
CA LYS A 88 6.45 29.95 8.73
C LYS A 88 5.04 30.44 9.01
#